data_AF-A0A1G8M3T9-F1
#
_entry.id   AF-A0A1G8M3T9-F1
#
_cell.length_a   1.000
_cell.length_b   1.000
_cell.length_c   1.000
_cell.angle_alpha   90.00
_cell.angle_beta   90.00
_cell.angle_gamma   90.00
#
_symmetry.space_group_name_H-M   'P 1'
#
loop_
_entity.id
_entity.type
_entity.pdbx_description
1 polymer ?
#
loop_
_entity_poly.entity_id
_entity_poly.type
_entity_poly.pdbx_seq_one_letter_code
_entity_poly.pdbx_strand_id
1 'polypeptide(L)'
;MKRNLTILYKTFSFLIVIPVSLLTEYFFPEFKINIGFFIGWIIGNITHQFWSKPLYLDYIKTEKNILTITYSNPLLKKGTEAYELENVLALRIKKPNFFSNYGKIEFEFNGLNIKFVFLKTDRKRIINDTKEIVELKKTVYKTV
;
A
#
# COMPACT_ATOMS: atom_id res chain seq x y z
N MET A 1 -9.21 13.07 1.98
CA MET A 1 -10.18 12.99 0.86
C MET A 1 -9.55 12.77 -0.51
N LYS A 2 -8.57 13.56 -0.97
CA LYS A 2 -7.97 13.40 -2.33
C LYS A 2 -7.45 11.97 -2.63
N ARG A 3 -6.82 11.29 -1.66
CA ARG A 3 -6.29 9.91 -1.81
C ARG A 3 -7.37 8.88 -2.14
N ASN A 4 -8.49 8.89 -1.41
CA ASN A 4 -9.59 7.94 -1.64
C ASN A 4 -10.20 8.16 -3.03
N LEU A 5 -10.30 9.41 -3.48
CA LEU A 5 -10.80 9.78 -4.80
C LEU A 5 -9.89 9.30 -5.94
N THR A 6 -8.57 9.40 -5.76
CA THR A 6 -7.58 8.85 -6.73
C THR A 6 -7.62 7.32 -6.78
N ILE A 7 -7.81 6.67 -5.63
CA ILE A 7 -8.00 5.22 -5.55
C ILE A 7 -9.29 4.82 -6.29
N LEU A 8 -10.42 5.47 -5.98
CA LEU A 8 -11.70 5.24 -6.65
C LEU A 8 -11.60 5.41 -8.16
N TYR A 9 -10.97 6.48 -8.66
CA TYR A 9 -10.82 6.72 -10.10
C TYR A 9 -10.07 5.57 -10.81
N LYS A 10 -8.97 5.10 -10.22
CA LYS A 10 -8.22 3.96 -10.76
C LYS A 10 -9.00 2.65 -10.69
N THR A 11 -9.82 2.43 -9.66
CA THR A 11 -10.68 1.24 -9.57
C THR A 11 -11.82 1.31 -10.59
N PHE A 12 -12.44 2.48 -10.78
CA PHE A 12 -13.58 2.68 -11.69
C PHE A 12 -13.19 2.65 -13.17
N SER A 13 -11.97 3.08 -13.54
CA SER A 13 -11.53 2.97 -14.94
C SER A 13 -11.53 1.53 -15.47
N PHE A 14 -11.36 0.54 -14.58
CA PHE A 14 -11.46 -0.88 -14.96
C PHE A 14 -12.89 -1.39 -15.05
N LEU A 15 -13.83 -0.79 -14.30
CA LEU A 15 -15.25 -1.12 -14.38
C LEU A 15 -15.87 -0.74 -15.73
N ILE A 16 -15.26 0.17 -16.48
CA ILE A 16 -15.68 0.55 -17.85
C ILE A 16 -15.27 -0.50 -18.89
N VAL A 17 -14.21 -1.28 -18.65
CA VAL A 17 -13.73 -2.30 -19.60
C VAL A 17 -14.75 -3.42 -19.78
N ILE A 18 -15.46 -3.79 -18.71
CA ILE A 18 -16.49 -4.84 -18.72
C ILE A 18 -17.68 -4.49 -19.64
N PRO A 19 -18.38 -3.34 -19.50
CA PRO A 19 -19.48 -2.96 -20.38
C PRO A 19 -19.04 -2.73 -21.82
N VAL A 20 -17.82 -2.21 -22.06
CA VAL A 20 -17.29 -2.08 -23.44
C VAL A 20 -17.06 -3.44 -24.07
N SER A 21 -16.55 -4.42 -23.31
CA SER A 21 -16.34 -5.79 -23.80
C SER A 21 -17.67 -6.48 -24.11
N LEU A 22 -18.69 -6.32 -23.25
CA LEU A 22 -20.04 -6.84 -23.47
C LEU A 22 -20.73 -6.18 -24.67
N LEU A 23 -20.57 -4.86 -24.84
CA LEU A 23 -21.07 -4.15 -26.02
C LEU A 23 -20.39 -4.66 -27.30
N THR A 24 -19.10 -4.94 -27.25
CA THR A 24 -18.35 -5.45 -28.42
C THR A 24 -18.83 -6.84 -28.83
N GLU A 25 -19.11 -7.74 -27.88
CA GLU A 25 -19.72 -9.04 -28.19
C GLU A 25 -21.13 -8.90 -28.75
N TYR A 26 -21.93 -7.98 -28.19
CA TYR A 26 -23.28 -7.72 -28.67
C TYR A 26 -23.29 -7.19 -30.12
N PHE A 27 -22.41 -6.24 -30.45
CA PHE A 27 -22.33 -5.66 -31.80
C PHE A 27 -21.55 -6.53 -32.80
N PHE A 28 -20.67 -7.41 -32.33
CA PHE A 28 -19.83 -8.25 -33.18
C PHE A 28 -19.83 -9.72 -32.70
N PRO A 29 -20.97 -10.42 -32.82
CA PRO A 29 -21.12 -11.81 -32.34
C PRO A 29 -20.21 -12.82 -33.06
N GLU A 30 -19.66 -12.41 -34.20
CA GLU A 30 -18.76 -13.18 -35.06
C GLU A 30 -17.43 -13.53 -34.38
N PHE A 31 -16.97 -12.71 -33.43
CA PHE A 31 -15.66 -12.87 -32.81
C PHE A 31 -15.58 -13.97 -31.73
N LYS A 32 -16.70 -14.64 -31.39
CA LYS A 32 -16.78 -15.72 -30.36
C LYS A 32 -15.85 -15.44 -29.16
N ILE A 33 -15.93 -14.22 -28.62
CA ILE A 33 -15.02 -13.80 -27.55
C ILE A 33 -15.45 -14.55 -26.29
N ASN A 34 -14.53 -15.33 -25.71
CA ASN A 34 -14.81 -16.08 -24.49
C ASN A 34 -14.81 -15.13 -23.28
N ILE A 35 -15.87 -14.35 -23.14
CA ILE A 35 -15.95 -13.22 -22.21
C ILE A 35 -15.86 -13.64 -20.75
N GLY A 36 -16.31 -14.84 -20.40
CA GLY A 36 -16.09 -15.41 -19.06
C GLY A 36 -14.61 -15.52 -18.70
N PHE A 37 -13.76 -15.92 -19.65
CA PHE A 37 -12.31 -16.01 -19.45
C PHE A 37 -11.68 -14.62 -19.31
N PHE A 38 -12.05 -13.66 -20.17
CA PHE A 38 -11.53 -12.30 -20.10
C PHE A 38 -11.96 -11.57 -18.83
N ILE A 39 -13.22 -11.69 -18.41
CA ILE A 39 -13.71 -11.12 -17.16
C ILE A 39 -13.00 -11.77 -15.97
N GLY A 40 -12.88 -13.11 -15.95
CA GLY A 40 -12.15 -13.83 -14.91
C GLY A 40 -10.67 -13.43 -14.84
N TRP A 41 -10.01 -13.26 -15.98
CA TRP A 41 -8.62 -12.82 -16.08
C TRP A 41 -8.44 -11.36 -15.63
N ILE A 42 -9.35 -10.46 -16.01
CA ILE A 42 -9.37 -9.06 -15.58
C ILE A 42 -9.59 -8.97 -14.08
N ILE A 43 -10.59 -9.68 -13.53
CA ILE A 43 -10.86 -9.72 -12.09
C ILE A 43 -9.65 -10.31 -11.35
N GLY A 44 -9.05 -11.39 -11.84
CA GLY A 44 -7.85 -11.99 -11.26
C GLY A 44 -6.66 -11.03 -11.24
N ASN A 45 -6.39 -10.34 -12.34
CA ASN A 45 -5.32 -9.34 -12.42
C ASN A 45 -5.58 -8.13 -11.52
N ILE A 46 -6.83 -7.65 -11.47
CA ILE A 46 -7.23 -6.53 -10.62
C ILE A 46 -7.10 -6.95 -9.15
N THR A 47 -7.75 -8.02 -8.73
CA THR A 47 -7.66 -8.50 -7.34
C THR A 47 -6.21 -8.74 -6.93
N HIS A 48 -5.40 -9.34 -7.80
CA HIS A 48 -3.96 -9.48 -7.56
C HIS A 48 -3.28 -8.11 -7.39
N GLN A 49 -3.41 -7.15 -8.31
CA GLN A 49 -2.78 -5.83 -8.18
C GLN A 49 -3.25 -5.05 -6.95
N PHE A 50 -4.52 -5.17 -6.59
CA PHE A 50 -5.12 -4.48 -5.45
C PHE A 50 -4.78 -5.15 -4.10
N TRP A 51 -4.49 -6.46 -4.09
CA TRP A 51 -4.04 -7.17 -2.90
C TRP A 51 -2.52 -7.15 -2.74
N SER A 52 -1.76 -7.09 -3.84
CA SER A 52 -0.33 -7.42 -3.82
C SER A 52 0.60 -6.24 -3.57
N LYS A 53 0.20 -4.96 -3.78
CA LYS A 53 0.91 -3.69 -3.42
C LYS A 53 0.33 -2.50 -4.22
N PRO A 54 0.32 -1.26 -3.71
CA PRO A 54 1.02 -0.77 -2.52
C PRO A 54 0.17 -0.69 -1.24
N LEU A 55 0.77 -0.99 -0.08
CA LEU A 55 0.19 -0.70 1.22
C LEU A 55 0.42 0.76 1.59
N TYR A 56 -0.66 1.50 1.85
CA TYR A 56 -0.62 2.89 2.27
C TYR A 56 -0.44 2.97 3.78
N LEU A 57 0.60 3.66 4.24
CA LEU A 57 0.83 3.88 5.65
C LEU A 57 -0.19 4.89 6.19
N ASP A 58 -0.96 4.50 7.20
CA ASP A 58 -1.91 5.39 7.85
C ASP A 58 -1.31 6.01 9.11
N TYR A 59 -0.68 5.20 9.96
CA TYR A 59 -0.03 5.66 11.19
C TYR A 59 0.97 4.62 11.72
N ILE A 60 1.97 5.08 12.48
CA ILE A 60 2.93 4.24 13.19
C ILE A 60 2.88 4.63 14.66
N LYS A 61 2.66 3.66 15.54
CA LYS A 61 2.69 3.83 17.01
C LYS A 61 3.83 3.03 17.60
N THR A 62 4.50 3.57 18.60
CA THR A 62 5.45 2.81 19.41
C THR A 62 5.02 2.87 20.87
N GLU A 63 4.73 1.73 21.49
CA GLU A 63 4.40 1.64 22.92
C GLU A 63 5.15 0.46 23.55
N LYS A 64 5.83 0.70 24.67
CA LYS A 64 6.44 -0.35 25.51
C LYS A 64 7.24 -1.41 24.70
N ASN A 65 8.14 -0.96 23.83
CA ASN A 65 8.98 -1.80 22.95
C ASN A 65 8.26 -2.49 21.78
N ILE A 66 6.98 -2.19 21.53
CA ILE A 66 6.21 -2.70 20.40
C ILE A 66 5.97 -1.58 19.38
N LEU A 67 6.41 -1.82 18.16
CA LEU A 67 6.11 -1.02 16.97
C LEU A 67 4.83 -1.54 16.32
N THR A 68 3.78 -0.73 16.31
CA THR A 68 2.51 -1.03 15.64
C THR A 68 2.37 -0.18 14.38
N ILE A 69 2.18 -0.84 13.24
CA ILE A 69 2.03 -0.20 11.93
C ILE A 69 0.61 -0.43 11.44
N THR A 70 -0.17 0.64 11.30
CA THR A 70 -1.49 0.60 10.68
C THR A 70 -1.40 1.05 9.22
N TYR A 71 -1.97 0.25 8.33
CA TYR A 71 -1.97 0.50 6.90
C TYR A 71 -3.33 0.24 6.26
N SER A 72 -3.51 0.79 5.07
CA SER A 72 -4.64 0.53 4.19
C SER A 72 -4.15 0.02 2.83
N ASN A 73 -4.83 -0.94 2.22
CA ASN A 73 -4.56 -1.31 0.84
C ASN A 73 -5.34 -0.40 -0.16
N PRO A 74 -5.13 -0.54 -1.48
CA PRO A 74 -5.90 0.20 -2.49
C PRO A 74 -7.40 -0.17 -2.54
N LEU A 75 -7.85 -1.22 -1.84
CA LEU A 75 -9.28 -1.51 -1.63
C LEU A 75 -9.83 -0.87 -0.35
N LEU A 76 -9.07 0.03 0.28
CA LEU A 76 -9.41 0.67 1.56
C LEU A 76 -9.58 -0.33 2.73
N LYS A 77 -9.14 -1.58 2.55
CA LYS A 77 -9.08 -2.55 3.64
C LYS A 77 -7.93 -2.16 4.56
N LYS A 78 -8.24 -2.00 5.84
CA LYS A 78 -7.26 -1.69 6.89
C LYS A 78 -6.62 -2.96 7.42
N GLY A 79 -5.35 -2.87 7.74
CA GLY A 79 -4.57 -3.88 8.43
C GLY A 79 -3.72 -3.22 9.51
N THR A 80 -3.41 -4.01 10.54
CA THR A 80 -2.52 -3.60 11.63
C THR A 80 -1.54 -4.74 11.85
N GLU A 81 -0.26 -4.42 11.88
CA GLU A 81 0.80 -5.36 12.22
C GLU A 81 1.61 -4.81 13.39
N ALA A 82 2.03 -5.71 14.28
CA ALA A 82 2.82 -5.38 15.44
C ALA A 82 4.15 -6.15 15.39
N TYR A 83 5.23 -5.44 15.68
CA TYR A 83 6.59 -5.94 15.67
C TYR A 83 7.32 -5.48 16.92
N GLU A 84 8.18 -6.31 17.48
CA GLU A 84 9.10 -5.86 18.53
C GLU A 84 10.12 -4.88 17.93
N LEU A 85 10.39 -3.79 18.66
CA LEU A 85 11.29 -2.73 18.20
C LEU A 85 12.72 -3.23 17.97
N GLU A 86 13.15 -4.23 18.74
CA GLU A 86 14.46 -4.87 18.64
C GLU A 86 14.66 -5.58 17.29
N ASN A 87 13.58 -6.13 16.73
CA ASN A 87 13.60 -6.85 15.46
C ASN A 87 13.68 -5.93 14.25
N VAL A 88 13.52 -4.61 14.42
CA VAL A 88 13.68 -3.62 13.35
C VAL A 88 15.17 -3.44 13.06
N LEU A 89 15.69 -4.05 12.00
CA LEU A 89 17.09 -3.95 11.60
C LEU A 89 17.41 -2.58 10.99
N ALA A 90 16.59 -2.14 10.03
CA ALA A 90 16.78 -0.87 9.34
C ALA A 90 15.45 -0.21 8.94
N LEU A 91 15.49 1.12 8.81
CA LEU A 91 14.37 1.92 8.35
C LEU A 91 14.87 2.90 7.29
N ARG A 92 14.27 2.86 6.09
CA ARG A 92 14.68 3.69 4.96
C ARG A 92 13.50 4.48 4.41
N ILE A 93 13.63 5.80 4.34
CA ILE A 93 12.61 6.69 3.75
C ILE A 93 13.11 7.18 2.38
N LYS A 94 12.39 6.81 1.32
CA LYS A 94 12.58 7.35 -0.03
C LYS A 94 11.63 8.52 -0.24
N LYS A 95 12.21 9.68 -0.59
CA LYS A 95 11.46 10.90 -0.86
C LYS A 95 10.52 10.70 -2.07
N PRO A 96 9.37 11.39 -2.11
CA PRO A 96 8.54 11.44 -3.31
C PRO A 96 9.36 12.03 -4.47
N ASN A 97 9.37 11.36 -5.63
CA ASN A 97 9.96 11.92 -6.85
C ASN A 97 9.04 13.01 -7.41
N PHE A 98 9.58 13.88 -8.29
CA PHE A 98 8.82 14.99 -8.89
C PHE A 98 7.51 14.53 -9.55
N PHE A 99 7.51 13.35 -10.19
CA PHE A 99 6.35 12.75 -10.85
C PHE A 99 5.42 11.94 -9.92
N SER A 100 5.81 11.70 -8.66
CA SER A 100 5.00 10.91 -7.72
C SER A 100 4.63 11.74 -6.50
N ASN A 101 3.32 11.93 -6.27
CA ASN A 101 2.81 12.52 -5.02
C ASN A 101 2.97 11.62 -3.79
N TYR A 102 3.68 10.50 -3.93
CA TYR A 102 3.84 9.46 -2.93
C TYR A 102 5.32 9.26 -2.58
N GLY A 103 5.64 9.21 -1.29
CA GLY A 103 6.92 8.73 -0.77
C GLY A 103 6.84 7.24 -0.42
N LYS A 104 7.99 6.61 -0.16
CA LYS A 104 8.06 5.21 0.28
C LYS A 104 8.83 5.10 1.58
N ILE A 105 8.37 4.25 2.48
CA ILE A 105 9.09 3.86 3.69
C ILE A 105 9.25 2.35 3.69
N GLU A 106 10.46 1.90 4.00
CA GLU A 106 10.85 0.50 3.98
C GLU A 106 11.34 0.14 5.38
N PHE A 107 10.70 -0.87 5.96
CA PHE A 107 11.08 -1.47 7.24
C PHE A 107 11.73 -2.82 6.94
N GLU A 108 12.94 -2.99 7.45
CA GLU A 108 13.71 -4.23 7.38
C GLU A 108 13.68 -4.87 8.76
N PHE A 109 13.02 -6.02 8.86
CA PHE A 109 12.95 -6.85 10.06
C PHE A 109 13.75 -8.14 9.84
N ASN A 110 14.06 -8.86 10.91
CA ASN A 110 14.71 -10.16 10.80
C ASN A 110 13.86 -11.14 9.98
N GLY A 111 14.31 -11.48 8.76
CA GLY A 111 13.60 -12.37 7.84
C GLY A 111 12.44 -11.76 7.04
N LEU A 112 12.14 -10.45 7.17
CA LEU A 112 11.01 -9.82 6.48
C LEU A 112 11.32 -8.37 6.09
N ASN A 113 10.99 -7.99 4.85
CA ASN A 113 11.09 -6.61 4.37
C ASN A 113 9.71 -6.11 3.92
N ILE A 114 9.23 -5.04 4.56
CA ILE A 114 7.90 -4.48 4.31
C ILE A 114 8.02 -3.06 3.77
N LYS A 115 7.32 -2.79 2.67
CA LYS A 115 7.34 -1.51 1.96
C LYS A 115 5.97 -0.87 2.03
N PHE A 116 5.92 0.33 2.59
CA PHE A 116 4.73 1.16 2.62
C PHE A 116 4.90 2.42 1.78
N VAL A 117 3.77 2.97 1.36
CA VAL A 117 3.66 4.20 0.58
C VAL A 117 2.92 5.24 1.40
N PHE A 118 3.37 6.48 1.41
CA PHE A 118 2.71 7.58 2.13
C PHE A 118 2.55 8.81 1.22
N LEU A 119 1.59 9.68 1.51
CA LEU A 119 1.39 10.89 0.71
C LEU A 119 2.46 11.94 1.04
N LYS A 120 2.80 12.79 0.06
CA LYS A 120 3.71 13.93 0.27
C LYS A 120 3.29 14.83 1.46
N THR A 121 1.98 14.96 1.73
CA THR A 121 1.43 15.71 2.87
C THR A 121 1.80 15.12 4.22
N ASP A 122 1.89 13.79 4.29
CA ASP A 122 2.09 13.05 5.54
C ASP A 122 3.58 12.95 5.89
N ARG A 123 4.47 13.38 4.98
CA ARG A 123 5.92 13.27 5.09
C ARG A 123 6.47 13.85 6.40
N LYS A 124 5.98 15.02 6.85
CA LYS A 124 6.47 15.64 8.09
C LYS A 124 6.17 14.75 9.31
N ARG A 125 4.95 14.21 9.38
CA ARG A 125 4.54 13.28 10.43
C ARG A 125 5.38 12.01 10.38
N ILE A 126 5.50 11.36 9.22
CA ILE A 126 6.29 10.13 9.07
C ILE A 126 7.75 10.32 9.49
N ILE A 127 8.36 11.47 9.18
CA ILE A 127 9.73 11.78 9.61
C ILE A 127 9.82 11.92 11.14
N ASN A 128 8.83 12.52 11.79
CA ASN A 128 8.81 12.66 13.25
C ASN A 128 8.62 11.28 13.92
N ASP A 129 7.61 10.51 13.49
CA ASP A 129 7.34 9.17 14.02
C ASP A 129 8.59 8.26 13.86
N THR A 130 9.30 8.39 12.75
CA THR A 130 10.55 7.66 12.50
C THR A 130 11.68 8.07 13.45
N LYS A 131 11.81 9.37 13.77
CA LYS A 131 12.85 9.83 14.70
C LYS A 131 12.61 9.29 16.10
N GLU A 132 11.37 9.28 16.55
CA GLU A 132 10.96 8.71 17.84
C GLU A 132 11.33 7.23 17.93
N ILE A 133 11.06 6.44 16.89
CA ILE A 133 11.47 5.03 16.80
C ILE A 133 12.98 4.85 16.96
N VAL A 134 13.77 5.67 16.24
CA VAL A 134 15.25 5.61 16.31
C VAL A 134 15.75 5.99 17.69
N GLU A 135 15.12 6.98 18.33
CA GLU A 135 15.49 7.46 19.67
C GLU A 135 15.17 6.43 20.74
N LEU A 136 13.97 5.83 20.71
CA LEU A 136 13.56 4.74 21.58
C LEU A 136 14.47 3.51 21.42
N LYS A 137 14.82 3.16 20.18
CA LYS A 137 15.75 2.04 19.93
C LYS A 137 17.10 2.31 20.60
N LYS A 138 17.66 3.51 20.53
CA LYS A 138 18.93 3.83 21.23
C LYS A 138 18.85 3.65 22.75
N THR A 139 17.70 3.91 23.35
CA THR A 139 17.49 3.73 24.80
C THR A 139 17.45 2.25 25.19
N VAL A 140 16.76 1.41 24.40
CA VAL A 140 16.72 -0.04 24.63
C VAL A 140 18.14 -0.63 24.64
N TYR A 141 18.97 -0.26 23.67
CA TYR A 141 20.36 -0.73 23.59
C TYR A 141 21.31 -0.16 24.66
N LYS A 142 20.91 0.91 25.39
CA LYS A 142 21.69 1.44 26.53
C LYS A 142 21.35 0.79 27.85
N THR A 143 20.25 0.03 27.91
CA THR A 143 19.73 -0.57 29.15
C THR A 143 20.16 -2.04 29.29
N VAL A 144 21.02 -2.52 28.39
CA VAL A 144 21.69 -3.83 28.40
C VAL A 144 23.19 -3.59 28.55
#